data_AF-A0AAJ2G9B6-F1
#
_entry.id   AF-A0AAJ2G9B6-F1
#
_cell.length_a   1.000
_cell.length_b   1.000
_cell.length_c   1.000
_cell.angle_alpha   90.00
_cell.angle_beta   90.00
_cell.angle_gamma   90.00
#
_symmetry.space_group_name_H-M   'P 1'
#
loop_
_entity.id
_entity.type
_entity.pdbx_description
1 polymer ?
#
loop_
_entity_poly.entity_id
_entity_poly.type
_entity_poly.pdbx_seq_one_letter_code
_entity_poly.pdbx_strand_id
1 'polypeptide(L)'
;MKHILLTMFLASSLLFGCKDSSAPVSDMPAIRSISFEGLPDENVTFDAANSVITVRMPAVLKGGLKPVMKLTDGAQPIGLLPDGTVDISAFCACSKPSQDVFFRISNQTKTATYRLNIVATGPLAPQDIYEETTFSLKTGVLKMSLPVRNLYDNHRIDQISFKGEDGKSGAWVYADGACLTGCRGEEPNRIAITLYSPIDRELKPGKYQIEMKGLKFPQKLIVVE
;
A
#
# COMPACT_ATOMS: atom_id res chain seq x y z
N MET A 1 33.85 0.65 -93.02
CA MET A 1 35.22 0.61 -92.46
C MET A 1 35.19 1.13 -91.02
N LYS A 2 35.63 0.26 -90.10
CA LYS A 2 36.20 0.49 -88.76
C LYS A 2 35.40 1.31 -87.70
N HIS A 3 34.95 0.54 -86.71
CA HIS A 3 34.66 0.77 -85.30
C HIS A 3 35.30 1.97 -84.58
N ILE A 4 34.57 2.50 -83.58
CA ILE A 4 34.94 2.87 -82.19
C ILE A 4 33.58 3.16 -81.49
N LEU A 5 32.90 2.18 -80.86
CA LEU A 5 32.93 1.76 -79.45
C LEU A 5 33.42 2.83 -78.44
N LEU A 6 32.49 3.47 -77.72
CA LEU A 6 32.77 4.03 -76.40
C LEU A 6 31.59 3.76 -75.45
N THR A 7 31.80 2.79 -74.58
CA THR A 7 31.05 2.45 -73.37
C THR A 7 31.08 3.59 -72.34
N MET A 8 29.93 3.94 -71.75
CA MET A 8 29.89 4.55 -70.42
C MET A 8 28.72 4.02 -69.57
N PHE A 9 29.12 3.17 -68.64
CA PHE A 9 28.75 3.06 -67.22
C PHE A 9 27.27 3.10 -66.78
N LEU A 10 26.86 1.93 -66.29
CA LEU A 10 25.85 1.72 -65.26
C LEU A 10 26.05 2.66 -64.06
N ALA A 11 24.97 3.31 -63.64
CA ALA A 11 24.78 3.74 -62.26
C ALA A 11 23.34 3.43 -61.84
N SER A 12 23.13 2.15 -61.50
CA SER A 12 21.99 1.70 -60.73
C SER A 12 22.13 2.21 -59.30
N SER A 13 21.42 3.28 -58.95
CA SER A 13 21.20 3.68 -57.55
C SER A 13 19.71 3.55 -57.24
N LEU A 14 19.29 2.28 -57.05
CA LEU A 14 18.15 1.95 -56.23
C LEU A 14 18.48 2.40 -54.79
N LEU A 15 18.13 3.64 -54.48
CA LEU A 15 17.99 4.11 -53.10
C LEU A 15 16.78 3.39 -52.49
N PHE A 16 16.95 2.10 -52.15
CA PHE A 16 16.24 1.53 -51.01
C PHE A 16 16.78 2.21 -49.77
N GLY A 17 16.32 3.43 -49.52
CA GLY A 17 16.36 3.98 -48.18
C GLY A 17 15.61 3.00 -47.30
N CYS A 18 16.35 2.25 -46.48
CA CYS A 18 15.80 1.57 -45.32
C CYS A 18 15.02 2.62 -44.55
N LYS A 19 13.70 2.58 -44.72
CA LYS A 19 12.78 3.31 -43.87
C LYS A 19 12.92 2.61 -42.53
N ASP A 20 13.79 3.14 -41.67
CA ASP A 20 13.82 2.82 -40.26
C ASP A 20 12.43 3.14 -39.74
N SER A 21 11.56 2.13 -39.80
CA SER A 21 10.29 2.10 -39.09
C SER A 21 10.64 1.84 -37.63
N SER A 22 11.37 2.78 -37.01
CA SER A 22 11.24 2.97 -35.59
C SER A 22 9.79 3.36 -35.37
N ALA A 23 9.00 2.41 -34.85
CA ALA A 23 7.68 2.72 -34.34
C ALA A 23 7.79 4.00 -33.49
N PRO A 24 6.87 4.96 -33.62
CA PRO A 24 6.97 6.22 -32.89
C PRO A 24 7.18 5.88 -31.41
N VAL A 25 8.33 6.27 -30.87
CA VAL A 25 8.63 6.09 -29.45
C VAL A 25 7.53 6.84 -28.72
N SER A 26 6.65 6.08 -28.06
CA SER A 26 5.55 6.67 -27.31
C SER A 26 6.13 7.61 -26.28
N ASP A 27 5.78 8.89 -26.39
CA ASP A 27 6.15 9.93 -25.42
C ASP A 27 5.37 9.78 -24.10
N MET A 28 4.50 8.77 -23.98
CA MET A 28 3.85 8.44 -22.72
C MET A 28 4.87 7.77 -21.79
N PRO A 29 5.11 8.30 -20.56
CA PRO A 29 5.97 7.61 -19.60
C PRO A 29 5.36 6.25 -19.26
N ALA A 30 6.17 5.20 -19.24
CA ALA A 30 5.71 3.85 -18.97
C ALA A 30 6.65 3.06 -18.05
N ILE A 31 6.06 2.19 -17.23
CA ILE A 31 6.77 1.16 -16.48
C ILE A 31 7.06 -0.01 -17.44
N ARG A 32 8.33 -0.40 -17.57
CA ARG A 32 8.76 -1.59 -18.33
C ARG A 32 8.77 -2.83 -17.44
N SER A 33 9.19 -2.66 -16.18
CA SER A 33 9.12 -3.69 -15.16
C SER A 33 9.07 -3.04 -13.78
N ILE A 34 8.43 -3.71 -12.82
CA ILE A 34 8.37 -3.27 -11.43
C ILE A 34 8.50 -4.48 -10.50
N SER A 35 9.25 -4.29 -9.43
CA SER A 35 9.29 -5.14 -8.24
C SER A 35 9.31 -4.24 -7.00
N PHE A 36 9.34 -4.84 -5.80
CA PHE A 36 9.41 -4.10 -4.54
C PHE A 36 10.54 -4.66 -3.68
N GLU A 37 11.31 -3.78 -3.04
CA GLU A 37 12.40 -4.20 -2.14
C GLU A 37 11.87 -5.13 -1.05
N GLY A 38 12.55 -6.27 -0.85
CA GLY A 38 12.18 -7.24 0.18
C GLY A 38 10.93 -8.08 -0.10
N LEU A 39 10.29 -7.94 -1.27
CA LEU A 39 9.22 -8.82 -1.72
C LEU A 39 9.72 -9.78 -2.83
N PRO A 40 9.37 -11.07 -2.75
CA PRO A 40 9.62 -12.00 -3.85
C PRO A 40 8.90 -11.58 -5.14
N ASP A 41 9.52 -11.82 -6.30
CA ASP A 41 8.98 -11.42 -7.60
C ASP A 41 7.63 -12.10 -7.89
N GLU A 42 7.41 -13.33 -7.43
CA GLU A 42 6.14 -14.05 -7.59
C GLU A 42 4.96 -13.39 -6.87
N ASN A 43 5.23 -12.48 -5.94
CA ASN A 43 4.21 -11.70 -5.24
C ASN A 43 3.84 -10.41 -5.99
N VAL A 44 4.50 -10.09 -7.09
CA VAL A 44 4.27 -8.86 -7.87
C VAL A 44 3.89 -9.25 -9.30
N THR A 45 2.71 -8.81 -9.73
CA THR A 45 2.29 -8.96 -11.14
C THR A 45 2.01 -7.59 -11.72
N PHE A 46 2.47 -7.38 -12.95
CA PHE A 46 2.30 -6.13 -13.67
C PHE A 46 1.57 -6.39 -14.99
N ASP A 47 0.35 -5.89 -15.08
CA ASP A 47 -0.46 -5.89 -16.28
C ASP A 47 -0.39 -4.50 -16.92
N ALA A 48 0.54 -4.36 -17.87
CA ALA A 48 0.79 -3.10 -18.56
C ALA A 48 -0.39 -2.66 -19.43
N ALA A 49 -1.17 -3.61 -19.99
CA ALA A 49 -2.29 -3.29 -20.88
C ALA A 49 -3.46 -2.66 -20.12
N ASN A 50 -3.66 -3.08 -18.86
CA ASN A 50 -4.71 -2.56 -17.99
C ASN A 50 -4.20 -1.53 -16.96
N SER A 51 -2.90 -1.20 -16.99
CA SER A 51 -2.24 -0.33 -16.01
C SER A 51 -2.48 -0.77 -14.56
N VAL A 52 -2.37 -2.07 -14.28
CA VAL A 52 -2.57 -2.64 -12.94
C VAL A 52 -1.29 -3.26 -12.43
N ILE A 53 -0.92 -2.93 -11.19
CA ILE A 53 0.14 -3.58 -10.42
C ILE A 53 -0.54 -4.30 -9.26
N THR A 54 -0.53 -5.63 -9.27
CA THR A 54 -1.05 -6.42 -8.15
C THR A 54 0.10 -6.88 -7.27
N VAL A 55 0.01 -6.60 -5.97
CA VAL A 55 1.01 -6.98 -4.97
C VAL A 55 0.36 -7.87 -3.91
N ARG A 56 0.86 -9.09 -3.81
CA ARG A 56 0.51 -10.03 -2.74
C ARG A 56 1.38 -9.71 -1.51
N MET A 57 0.76 -9.15 -0.49
CA MET A 57 1.46 -8.68 0.71
C MET A 57 1.83 -9.83 1.63
N PRO A 58 3.06 -9.86 2.15
CA PRO A 58 3.43 -10.81 3.19
C PRO A 58 2.57 -10.57 4.44
N ALA A 59 2.45 -11.60 5.28
CA ALA A 59 1.70 -11.47 6.52
C ALA A 59 2.26 -10.38 7.44
N VAL A 60 3.57 -10.12 7.38
CA VAL A 60 4.23 -8.99 8.04
C VAL A 60 5.16 -8.31 7.02
N LEU A 61 4.91 -7.04 6.74
CA LEU A 61 5.71 -6.21 5.84
C LEU A 61 6.92 -5.62 6.58
N LYS A 62 8.14 -5.89 6.11
CA LYS A 62 9.33 -5.29 6.70
C LYS A 62 9.56 -3.90 6.07
N GLY A 63 9.19 -2.83 6.78
CA GLY A 63 9.23 -1.47 6.26
C GLY A 63 8.02 -1.14 5.40
N GLY A 64 8.19 -0.31 4.37
CA GLY A 64 7.15 0.06 3.41
C GLY A 64 7.33 -0.59 2.03
N LEU A 65 6.39 -0.35 1.12
CA LEU A 65 6.50 -0.80 -0.27
C LEU A 65 7.38 0.16 -1.08
N LYS A 66 8.67 -0.16 -1.18
CA LYS A 66 9.63 0.61 -1.96
C LYS A 66 9.79 0.03 -3.38
N PRO A 67 9.34 0.72 -4.43
CA PRO A 67 9.35 0.18 -5.79
C PRO A 67 10.74 0.21 -6.40
N VAL A 68 11.10 -0.86 -7.11
CA VAL A 68 12.29 -0.95 -7.98
C VAL A 68 11.78 -1.11 -9.41
N MET A 69 12.13 -0.18 -10.30
CA MET A 69 11.50 -0.09 -11.61
C MET A 69 12.50 0.12 -12.73
N LYS A 70 12.16 -0.41 -13.90
CA LYS A 70 12.71 0.05 -15.17
C LYS A 70 11.63 0.88 -15.85
N LEU A 71 11.93 2.14 -16.12
CA LEU A 71 11.01 3.08 -16.74
C LEU A 71 11.44 3.39 -18.18
N THR A 72 10.57 4.02 -18.96
CA THR A 72 10.96 4.71 -20.20
C THR A 72 11.88 5.89 -19.89
N ASP A 73 12.68 6.29 -20.86
CA ASP A 73 13.66 7.37 -20.69
C ASP A 73 12.99 8.67 -20.23
N GLY A 74 13.61 9.33 -19.25
CA GLY A 74 13.10 10.58 -18.65
C GLY A 74 11.85 10.44 -17.77
N ALA A 75 11.32 9.23 -17.59
CA ALA A 75 10.23 8.99 -16.64
C ALA A 75 10.75 8.77 -15.22
N GLN A 76 10.00 9.25 -14.24
CA GLN A 76 10.30 9.16 -12.82
C GLN A 76 9.02 8.93 -12.00
N PRO A 77 9.09 8.24 -10.85
CA PRO A 77 7.95 8.12 -9.95
C PRO A 77 7.61 9.46 -9.31
N ILE A 78 6.33 9.69 -9.04
CA ILE A 78 5.83 10.84 -8.30
C ILE A 78 4.85 10.41 -7.20
N GLY A 79 4.79 11.16 -6.11
CA GLY A 79 3.88 10.88 -4.99
C GLY A 79 4.33 9.75 -4.07
N LEU A 80 5.61 9.37 -4.10
CA LEU A 80 6.22 8.55 -3.07
C LEU A 80 6.37 9.34 -1.76
N LEU A 81 6.35 8.64 -0.63
CA LEU A 81 6.71 9.19 0.67
C LEU A 81 8.19 9.60 0.72
N PRO A 82 8.63 10.42 1.69
CA PRO A 82 10.01 10.89 1.78
C PRO A 82 11.08 9.78 1.86
N ASP A 83 10.70 8.59 2.32
CA ASP A 83 11.55 7.40 2.38
C ASP A 83 11.56 6.57 1.08
N GLY A 84 10.86 7.04 0.05
CA GLY A 84 10.73 6.38 -1.26
C GLY A 84 9.68 5.27 -1.29
N THR A 85 8.87 5.10 -0.24
CA THR A 85 7.81 4.08 -0.22
C THR A 85 6.49 4.60 -0.78
N VAL A 86 5.64 3.67 -1.22
CA VAL A 86 4.26 3.95 -1.59
C VAL A 86 3.41 4.13 -0.33
N ASP A 87 2.61 5.19 -0.26
CA ASP A 87 1.59 5.33 0.78
C ASP A 87 0.46 4.31 0.55
N ILE A 88 0.43 3.31 1.43
CA ILE A 88 -0.56 2.22 1.42
C ILE A 88 -1.59 2.34 2.55
N SER A 89 -1.63 3.47 3.26
CA SER A 89 -2.59 3.71 4.34
C SER A 89 -4.05 3.63 3.86
N ALA A 90 -4.31 4.06 2.62
CA ALA A 90 -5.62 4.00 1.98
C ALA A 90 -6.17 2.56 1.78
N PHE A 91 -5.32 1.54 1.71
CA PHE A 91 -5.76 0.13 1.63
C PHE A 91 -6.29 -0.42 2.95
N CYS A 92 -5.99 0.26 4.06
CA CYS A 92 -6.44 -0.09 5.39
C CYS A 92 -7.57 0.82 5.89
N ALA A 93 -7.89 1.87 5.14
CA ALA A 93 -9.09 2.65 5.42
C ALA A 93 -10.32 1.76 5.21
N CYS A 94 -11.17 1.65 6.23
CA CYS A 94 -12.41 0.88 6.14
C CYS A 94 -13.49 1.55 5.28
N SER A 95 -13.12 2.53 4.45
CA SER A 95 -13.97 3.07 3.41
C SER A 95 -14.18 1.97 2.37
N LYS A 96 -15.42 1.52 2.23
CA LYS A 96 -15.84 0.80 1.03
C LYS A 96 -16.41 1.80 0.01
N PRO A 97 -16.10 1.66 -1.29
CA PRO A 97 -15.07 0.75 -1.81
C PRO A 97 -13.67 1.19 -1.36
N SER A 98 -12.75 0.23 -1.20
CA SER A 98 -11.32 0.51 -0.97
C SER A 98 -10.91 1.57 -1.98
N GLN A 99 -10.45 2.73 -1.51
CA GLN A 99 -10.05 3.79 -2.42
C GLN A 99 -8.98 3.23 -3.36
N ASP A 100 -9.18 3.39 -4.67
CA ASP A 100 -8.17 3.01 -5.64
C ASP A 100 -6.91 3.80 -5.32
N VAL A 101 -5.87 3.10 -4.86
CA VAL A 101 -4.56 3.70 -4.66
C VAL A 101 -3.84 3.64 -5.99
N PHE A 102 -3.31 4.79 -6.38
CA PHE A 102 -2.67 4.96 -7.67
C PHE A 102 -1.19 5.20 -7.51
N PHE A 103 -0.40 4.39 -8.21
CA PHE A 103 1.01 4.64 -8.43
C PHE A 103 1.18 5.47 -9.71
N ARG A 104 1.98 6.53 -9.65
CA ARG A 104 2.11 7.48 -10.77
C ARG A 104 3.57 7.65 -11.16
N ILE A 105 3.80 7.74 -12.45
CA ILE A 105 5.07 8.16 -13.03
C ILE A 105 4.83 9.33 -13.97
N SER A 106 5.79 10.23 -14.07
CA SER A 106 5.74 11.34 -15.01
C SER A 106 7.04 11.50 -15.76
N ASN A 107 6.98 12.10 -16.94
CA ASN A 107 8.12 12.73 -17.59
C ASN A 107 7.90 14.25 -17.61
N GLN A 108 8.58 14.97 -18.50
CA GLN A 108 8.47 16.44 -18.58
C GLN A 108 7.08 16.95 -19.00
N THR A 109 6.30 16.14 -19.71
CA THR A 109 5.07 16.60 -20.38
C THR A 109 3.81 15.83 -19.97
N LYS A 110 3.97 14.59 -19.48
CA LYS A 110 2.89 13.64 -19.27
C LYS A 110 3.03 12.88 -17.96
N THR A 111 1.90 12.36 -17.49
CA THR A 111 1.80 11.49 -16.32
C THR A 111 1.03 10.23 -16.71
N ALA A 112 1.59 9.07 -16.37
CA ALA A 112 0.90 7.79 -16.44
C ALA A 112 0.50 7.34 -15.03
N THR A 113 -0.68 6.73 -14.94
CA THR A 113 -1.28 6.30 -13.68
C THR A 113 -1.54 4.79 -13.73
N TYR A 114 -1.12 4.10 -12.68
CA TYR A 114 -1.26 2.67 -12.49
C TYR A 114 -2.05 2.40 -11.23
N ARG A 115 -3.08 1.55 -11.31
CA ARG A 115 -3.83 1.12 -10.14
C ARG A 115 -3.02 0.09 -9.37
N LEU A 116 -2.84 0.32 -8.08
CA LEU A 116 -2.30 -0.67 -7.16
C LEU A 116 -3.43 -1.53 -6.63
N ASN A 117 -3.25 -2.84 -6.73
CA ASN A 117 -4.17 -3.83 -6.19
C ASN A 117 -3.42 -4.63 -5.11
N ILE A 118 -3.71 -4.35 -3.85
CA ILE A 118 -3.08 -5.03 -2.73
C ILE A 118 -3.93 -6.23 -2.31
N VAL A 119 -3.28 -7.39 -2.19
CA VAL A 119 -3.92 -8.65 -1.79
C VAL A 119 -3.21 -9.19 -0.56
N ALA A 120 -3.92 -9.32 0.56
CA ALA A 120 -3.36 -9.97 1.75
C ALA A 120 -3.12 -11.47 1.52
N THR A 121 -2.12 -12.06 2.18
CA THR A 121 -1.81 -13.49 2.08
C THR A 121 -2.67 -14.37 2.97
N GLY A 122 -3.46 -13.79 3.87
CA GLY A 122 -4.37 -14.49 4.76
C GLY A 122 -5.25 -13.51 5.55
N PRO A 123 -6.04 -14.03 6.51
CA PRO A 123 -6.94 -13.21 7.30
C PRO A 123 -6.18 -12.28 8.25
N LEU A 124 -6.75 -11.10 8.54
CA LEU A 124 -6.27 -10.23 9.62
C LEU A 124 -6.14 -11.02 10.94
N ALA A 125 -4.98 -10.93 11.59
CA ALA A 125 -4.73 -11.61 12.86
C ALA A 125 -3.81 -10.79 13.80
N PRO A 126 -3.95 -10.88 15.13
CA PRO A 126 -2.99 -10.28 16.06
C PRO A 126 -1.58 -10.87 15.91
N GLN A 127 -0.56 -10.05 16.14
CA GLN A 127 0.80 -10.57 16.35
C GLN A 127 0.98 -10.99 17.82
N ASP A 128 1.73 -12.07 18.03
CA ASP A 128 2.09 -12.57 19.36
C ASP A 128 3.30 -11.80 19.92
N ILE A 129 3.07 -10.52 20.19
CA ILE A 129 4.05 -9.59 20.76
C ILE A 129 3.45 -9.01 22.03
N TYR A 130 4.12 -9.13 23.16
CA TYR A 130 3.62 -8.51 24.40
C TYR A 130 3.94 -7.02 24.40
N GLU A 131 2.90 -6.17 24.45
CA GLU A 131 3.02 -4.73 24.62
C GLU A 131 1.88 -4.22 25.52
N GLU A 132 2.16 -3.17 26.30
CA GLU A 132 1.16 -2.47 27.10
C GLU A 132 1.02 -1.03 26.60
N THR A 133 -0.22 -0.55 26.47
CA THR A 133 -0.53 0.85 26.14
C THR A 133 -1.22 1.49 27.34
N THR A 134 -0.81 2.70 27.72
CA THR A 134 -1.42 3.43 28.84
C THR A 134 -2.40 4.50 28.34
N PHE A 135 -3.56 4.56 28.97
CA PHE A 135 -4.60 5.57 28.76
C PHE A 135 -4.94 6.26 30.07
N SER A 136 -4.87 7.59 30.10
CA SER A 136 -5.28 8.40 31.25
C SER A 136 -6.68 8.95 31.02
N LEU A 137 -7.58 8.75 31.99
CA LEU A 137 -8.95 9.24 31.93
C LEU A 137 -9.00 10.77 31.79
N LYS A 138 -8.03 11.51 32.34
CA LYS A 138 -7.87 12.96 32.15
C LYS A 138 -7.75 13.41 30.70
N THR A 139 -7.17 12.61 29.80
CA THR A 139 -7.00 13.04 28.41
C THR A 139 -8.30 12.94 27.61
N GLY A 140 -9.23 12.06 28.00
CA GLY A 140 -10.47 11.80 27.26
C GLY A 140 -10.26 11.19 25.87
N VAL A 141 -9.02 10.90 25.48
CA VAL A 141 -8.66 10.40 24.15
C VAL A 141 -7.74 9.20 24.28
N LEU A 142 -8.24 8.04 23.88
CA LEU A 142 -7.51 6.79 23.80
C LEU A 142 -6.88 6.66 22.42
N LYS A 143 -5.55 6.62 22.36
CA LYS A 143 -4.79 6.29 21.14
C LYS A 143 -4.07 4.97 21.36
N MET A 144 -4.28 4.01 20.49
CA MET A 144 -3.59 2.72 20.52
C MET A 144 -3.06 2.38 19.12
N SER A 145 -1.97 1.65 19.07
CA SER A 145 -1.43 1.06 17.85
C SER A 145 -1.12 -0.40 18.15
N LEU A 146 -1.84 -1.33 17.50
CA LEU A 146 -1.81 -2.75 17.81
C LEU A 146 -1.15 -3.55 16.69
N PRO A 147 -0.14 -4.38 16.97
CA PRO A 147 0.56 -5.13 15.94
C PRO A 147 -0.32 -6.28 15.41
N VAL A 148 -0.41 -6.37 14.08
CA VAL A 148 -1.21 -7.36 13.37
C VAL A 148 -0.47 -7.96 12.19
N ARG A 149 -0.94 -9.11 11.75
CA ARG A 149 -0.58 -9.77 10.50
C ARG A 149 -1.69 -9.53 9.49
N ASN A 150 -1.34 -9.48 8.21
CA ASN A 150 -2.29 -9.31 7.10
C ASN A 150 -3.14 -8.04 7.24
N LEU A 151 -2.51 -6.92 7.60
CA LEU A 151 -3.18 -5.64 7.86
C LEU A 151 -4.10 -5.17 6.71
N TYR A 152 -3.71 -5.46 5.47
CA TYR A 152 -4.38 -4.98 4.24
C TYR A 152 -5.54 -5.87 3.78
N ASP A 153 -6.04 -6.76 4.63
CA ASP A 153 -7.16 -7.67 4.33
C ASP A 153 -8.55 -6.99 4.37
N ASN A 154 -8.62 -5.65 4.23
CA ASN A 154 -9.84 -4.82 4.20
C ASN A 154 -10.94 -5.23 5.21
N HIS A 155 -10.53 -5.51 6.45
CA HIS A 155 -11.45 -5.84 7.53
C HIS A 155 -11.98 -4.56 8.16
N ARG A 156 -13.26 -4.26 7.93
CA ARG A 156 -13.97 -3.22 8.65
C ARG A 156 -14.04 -3.58 10.13
N ILE A 157 -13.51 -2.77 11.03
CA ILE A 157 -13.63 -2.94 12.49
C ILE A 157 -14.48 -1.80 13.04
N ASP A 158 -15.72 -2.12 13.41
CA ASP A 158 -16.74 -1.22 13.94
C ASP A 158 -17.03 -1.48 15.43
N GLN A 159 -16.33 -2.45 16.03
CA GLN A 159 -16.51 -2.83 17.42
C GLN A 159 -15.16 -3.17 18.07
N ILE A 160 -14.94 -2.63 19.27
CA ILE A 160 -13.81 -2.96 20.14
C ILE A 160 -14.35 -3.33 21.52
N SER A 161 -13.88 -4.44 22.07
CA SER A 161 -14.17 -4.87 23.44
C SER A 161 -12.93 -4.71 24.31
N PHE A 162 -13.12 -4.12 25.47
CA PHE A 162 -12.15 -4.09 26.55
C PHE A 162 -12.67 -4.98 27.68
N LYS A 163 -11.94 -6.04 28.01
CA LYS A 163 -12.30 -6.98 29.08
C LYS A 163 -11.30 -6.83 30.22
N GLY A 164 -11.78 -6.36 31.37
CA GLY A 164 -10.96 -6.19 32.57
C GLY A 164 -10.42 -7.53 33.05
N GLU A 165 -9.16 -7.55 33.47
CA GLU A 165 -8.53 -8.76 34.03
C GLU A 165 -9.08 -9.12 35.41
N ASP A 166 -9.82 -8.19 36.05
CA ASP A 166 -10.59 -8.44 37.26
C ASP A 166 -11.85 -9.30 37.02
N GLY A 167 -12.18 -9.59 35.76
CA GLY A 167 -13.37 -10.34 35.34
C GLY A 167 -14.70 -9.63 35.56
N LYS A 168 -14.68 -8.37 36.03
CA LYS A 168 -15.88 -7.59 36.41
C LYS A 168 -15.99 -6.29 35.61
N SER A 169 -14.86 -5.70 35.28
CA SER A 169 -14.77 -4.48 34.48
C SER A 169 -14.75 -4.83 33.00
N GLY A 170 -15.36 -3.99 32.18
CA GLY A 170 -15.30 -4.14 30.75
C GLY A 170 -16.18 -3.12 30.05
N ALA A 171 -15.84 -2.84 28.80
CA ALA A 171 -16.56 -1.91 27.96
C ALA A 171 -16.63 -2.45 26.54
N TRP A 172 -17.71 -2.09 25.85
CA TRP A 172 -17.86 -2.30 24.42
C TRP A 172 -18.01 -0.95 23.75
N VAL A 173 -17.12 -0.67 22.82
CA VAL A 173 -17.18 0.54 22.00
C VAL A 173 -17.65 0.14 20.62
N TYR A 174 -18.74 0.76 20.18
CA TYR A 174 -19.33 0.57 18.87
C TYR A 174 -19.22 1.87 18.08
N ALA A 175 -18.92 1.76 16.79
CA ALA A 175 -19.12 2.83 15.83
C ALA A 175 -20.36 2.54 14.99
N ASP A 176 -21.36 3.43 15.08
CA ASP A 176 -22.57 3.38 14.25
C ASP A 176 -22.21 3.68 12.78
N GLY A 177 -21.85 2.65 12.03
CA GLY A 177 -21.55 2.80 10.62
C GLY A 177 -20.17 3.36 10.29
N ALA A 178 -19.41 3.86 11.26
CA ALA A 178 -18.02 4.30 11.10
C ALA A 178 -17.01 3.16 11.40
N CYS A 179 -15.75 3.34 11.02
CA CYS A 179 -14.68 2.43 11.40
C CYS A 179 -13.89 2.99 12.56
N LEU A 180 -13.54 2.12 13.50
CA LEU A 180 -12.75 2.45 14.68
C LEU A 180 -11.24 2.35 14.43
N THR A 181 -10.86 1.81 13.28
CA THR A 181 -9.47 1.46 12.94
C THR A 181 -9.02 2.10 11.65
N GLY A 182 -7.74 2.44 11.59
CA GLY A 182 -7.05 2.81 10.35
C GLY A 182 -5.60 2.37 10.40
N CYS A 183 -4.83 2.86 9.44
CA CYS A 183 -3.39 2.64 9.37
C CYS A 183 -2.65 3.95 9.22
N ARG A 184 -1.38 3.93 9.60
CA ARG A 184 -0.44 5.02 9.37
C ARG A 184 0.66 4.53 8.44
N GLY A 185 1.08 5.37 7.50
CA GLY A 185 2.10 5.00 6.51
C GLY A 185 3.43 4.62 7.17
N GLU A 186 3.73 5.26 8.31
CA GLU A 186 4.94 5.06 9.10
C GLU A 186 4.90 3.88 10.07
N GLU A 187 3.75 3.26 10.31
CA GLU A 187 3.58 2.09 11.19
C GLU A 187 3.05 0.87 10.42
N PRO A 188 3.86 0.27 9.53
CA PRO A 188 3.45 -0.93 8.81
C PRO A 188 3.15 -2.05 9.80
N ASN A 189 2.11 -2.85 9.50
CA ASN A 189 1.63 -3.96 10.34
C ASN A 189 1.01 -3.55 11.67
N ARG A 190 0.59 -2.29 11.85
CA ARG A 190 -0.15 -1.89 13.03
C ARG A 190 -1.50 -1.30 12.67
N ILE A 191 -2.51 -1.71 13.42
CA ILE A 191 -3.81 -1.06 13.39
C ILE A 191 -3.77 0.12 14.35
N ALA A 192 -4.01 1.32 13.83
CA ALA A 192 -4.16 2.53 14.62
C ALA A 192 -5.63 2.70 15.04
N ILE A 193 -5.85 2.97 16.32
CA ILE A 193 -7.15 3.22 16.95
C ILE A 193 -7.08 4.59 17.63
N THR A 194 -8.10 5.42 17.42
CA THR A 194 -8.30 6.66 18.17
C THR A 194 -9.75 6.75 18.60
N LEU A 195 -10.00 6.64 19.90
CA LEU A 195 -11.32 6.76 20.50
C LEU A 195 -11.38 8.06 21.31
N TYR A 196 -12.48 8.78 21.15
CA TYR A 196 -12.73 10.05 21.82
C TYR A 196 -13.73 9.88 22.97
N SER A 197 -13.98 10.96 23.71
CA SER A 197 -15.00 11.03 24.75
C SER A 197 -16.36 10.55 24.22
N PRO A 198 -17.11 9.73 24.98
CA PRO A 198 -16.94 9.46 26.41
C PRO A 198 -16.17 8.18 26.75
N ILE A 199 -15.11 7.79 26.01
CA ILE A 199 -14.28 6.62 26.39
C ILE A 199 -13.75 6.67 27.83
N ASP A 200 -13.53 7.87 28.36
CA ASP A 200 -13.16 8.16 29.75
C ASP A 200 -14.25 7.81 30.78
N ARG A 201 -15.51 7.68 30.35
CA ARG A 201 -16.63 7.28 31.21
C ARG A 201 -16.93 5.79 31.10
N GLU A 202 -16.55 5.16 29.99
CA GLU A 202 -16.75 3.74 29.75
C GLU A 202 -15.70 2.86 30.45
N LEU A 203 -14.48 3.36 30.61
CA LEU A 203 -13.37 2.63 31.22
C LEU A 203 -13.09 3.11 32.66
N LYS A 204 -12.76 2.16 33.55
CA LYS A 204 -12.27 2.43 34.91
C LYS A 204 -10.77 2.14 35.01
N PRO A 205 -10.04 2.71 35.98
CA PRO A 205 -8.64 2.37 36.19
C PRO A 205 -8.44 0.85 36.36
N GLY A 206 -7.47 0.27 35.66
CA GLY A 206 -7.24 -1.18 35.63
C GLY A 206 -6.55 -1.68 34.36
N LYS A 207 -6.37 -3.00 34.27
CA LYS A 207 -5.79 -3.67 33.10
C LYS A 207 -6.89 -4.36 32.28
N TYR A 208 -6.81 -4.23 30.96
CA TYR A 208 -7.81 -4.75 30.03
C TYR A 208 -7.16 -5.55 28.90
N GLN A 209 -7.77 -6.69 28.59
CA GLN A 209 -7.59 -7.38 27.33
C GLN A 209 -8.38 -6.68 26.22
N ILE A 210 -7.79 -6.61 25.03
CA ILE A 210 -8.40 -5.99 23.85
C ILE A 210 -8.89 -7.08 22.90
N GLU A 211 -10.12 -6.95 22.42
CA GLU A 211 -10.70 -7.84 21.41
C GLU A 211 -11.42 -7.05 20.32
N MET A 212 -11.21 -7.41 19.05
CA MET A 212 -11.84 -6.76 17.90
C MET A 212 -12.37 -7.81 16.94
N LYS A 213 -13.69 -7.85 16.70
CA LYS A 213 -14.34 -8.87 15.84
C LYS A 213 -13.91 -10.32 16.16
N GLY A 214 -13.79 -10.64 17.46
CA GLY A 214 -13.35 -11.96 17.92
C GLY A 214 -11.83 -12.19 17.88
N LEU A 215 -11.05 -11.26 17.32
CA LEU A 215 -9.59 -11.29 17.38
C LEU A 215 -9.14 -10.85 18.77
N LYS A 216 -8.56 -11.76 19.54
CA LYS A 216 -8.03 -11.48 20.89
C LYS A 216 -6.58 -11.03 20.79
N PHE A 217 -6.32 -9.79 21.19
CA PHE A 217 -4.97 -9.23 21.18
C PHE A 217 -4.23 -9.62 22.46
N PRO A 218 -2.96 -10.05 22.37
CA PRO A 218 -2.14 -10.30 23.54
C PRO A 218 -1.68 -9.00 24.22
N GLN A 219 -1.71 -7.87 23.51
CA GLN A 219 -1.43 -6.55 24.07
C GLN A 219 -2.49 -6.13 25.08
N LYS A 220 -2.07 -5.29 26.03
CA LYS A 220 -2.92 -4.84 27.14
C LYS A 220 -3.12 -3.34 27.11
N LEU A 221 -4.32 -2.92 27.50
CA LEU A 221 -4.60 -1.53 27.82
C LEU A 221 -4.53 -1.35 29.34
N ILE A 222 -3.72 -0.39 29.79
CA ILE A 222 -3.66 0.05 31.18
C ILE A 222 -4.40 1.39 31.27
N VAL A 223 -5.46 1.43 32.07
CA VAL A 223 -6.23 2.64 32.32
C VAL A 223 -5.80 3.22 33.67
N VAL A 224 -5.47 4.51 33.67
CA VAL A 224 -5.07 5.29 34.85
C VAL A 224 -5.91 6.55 34.95
N GLU A 225 -5.90 7.20 36.11
CA GLU A 225 -6.61 8.48 36.31
C GLU A 225 -6.12 9.61 35.41
#